data_AF-A0AAD2G9C0-F1
#
_entry.id   AF-A0AAD2G9C0-F1
#
_cell.length_a   1.000
_cell.length_b   1.000
_cell.length_c   1.000
_cell.angle_alpha   90.00
_cell.angle_beta   90.00
_cell.angle_gamma   90.00
#
_symmetry.space_group_name_H-M   'P 1'
#
loop_
_entity.id
_entity.type
_entity.pdbx_description
1 polymer ?
#
loop_
_entity_poly.entity_id
_entity_poly.type
_entity_poly.pdbx_seq_one_letter_code
_entity_poly.pdbx_strand_id
1 'polypeptide(L)'
;MFDCPEGTTTLAKEESIFSVLNWGVLASLLSPTTTIVEAAHHHIMDRLLKVASWERQGKISFHLVCNRVENMSQFIASKKPRTMSWSNVPDYMEYEDFHSLARACSVHDNTRHFGYSMNWVMDVFGVNILDYSGPKGAIARGRIIDGSNQKFEKLFKSRGWEKYLRLPIPNNPINISSSVLRLGQCKMWARHFFKTGQHQGYCQVLETKYDFGTPLSPAGAYTLHFDWTYDPPVKKEDPLDTCFFILLPWGTQYLMMQKSNETR
;
A
#
# COMPACT_ATOMS: atom_id res chain seq x y z
N MET A 1 3.60 26.79 -8.10
CA MET A 1 2.93 26.15 -6.95
C MET A 1 1.53 25.87 -7.44
N PHE A 2 1.11 24.60 -7.53
CA PHE A 2 -0.24 24.29 -7.99
C PHE A 2 -1.22 24.69 -6.88
N ASP A 3 -2.22 25.51 -7.22
CA ASP A 3 -3.29 25.86 -6.28
C ASP A 3 -4.00 24.59 -5.85
N CYS A 4 -3.92 24.27 -4.57
CA CYS A 4 -4.70 23.18 -3.99
C CYS A 4 -6.14 23.66 -3.83
N PRO A 5 -7.15 22.84 -4.20
CA PRO A 5 -8.55 23.17 -3.94
C PRO A 5 -8.79 23.52 -2.46
N GLU A 6 -9.76 24.39 -2.20
CA GLU A 6 -10.20 24.69 -0.83
C GLU A 6 -10.59 23.38 -0.10
N GLY A 7 -10.03 23.17 1.09
CA GLY A 7 -10.24 21.96 1.90
C GLY A 7 -9.15 20.89 1.78
N THR A 8 -8.22 21.03 0.82
CA THR A 8 -7.00 20.19 0.77
C THR A 8 -5.91 20.85 1.60
N THR A 9 -5.42 20.19 2.65
CA THR A 9 -4.21 20.63 3.36
C THR A 9 -3.06 20.73 2.36
N THR A 10 -2.19 21.73 2.54
CA THR A 10 -0.94 21.78 1.78
C THR A 10 -0.24 20.43 1.92
N LEU A 11 0.01 19.78 0.78
CA LEU A 11 0.82 18.56 0.74
C LEU A 11 2.10 18.84 1.53
N ALA A 12 2.44 17.96 2.48
CA ALA A 12 3.68 18.11 3.24
C ALA A 12 4.84 18.22 2.24
N LYS A 13 5.92 18.93 2.61
CA LYS A 13 7.14 18.97 1.79
C LYS A 13 7.48 17.51 1.44
N GLU A 14 7.40 17.17 0.15
CA GLU A 14 7.68 15.86 -0.48
C GLU A 14 6.47 15.00 -0.91
N GLU A 15 5.23 15.34 -0.56
CA GLU A 15 4.07 14.63 -1.12
C GLU A 15 3.75 15.15 -2.52
N SER A 16 3.83 14.28 -3.53
CA SER A 16 3.41 14.55 -4.90
C SER A 16 2.34 13.58 -5.35
N ILE A 17 1.57 13.95 -6.38
CA ILE A 17 0.57 13.06 -7.03
C ILE A 17 1.20 11.76 -7.52
N PHE A 18 2.51 11.76 -7.81
CA PHE A 18 3.21 10.56 -8.25
C PHE A 18 3.37 9.53 -7.14
N SER A 19 3.31 9.93 -5.86
CA SER A 19 3.43 9.02 -4.71
C SER A 19 2.33 7.97 -4.65
N VAL A 20 1.15 8.25 -5.24
CA VAL A 20 0.01 7.34 -5.29
C VAL A 20 -0.09 6.59 -6.63
N LEU A 21 0.84 6.83 -7.56
CA LEU A 21 0.81 6.27 -8.90
C LEU A 21 1.89 5.20 -9.07
N ASN A 22 1.49 4.06 -9.62
CA ASN A 22 2.43 3.02 -9.98
C ASN A 22 3.20 3.43 -11.25
N TRP A 23 4.53 3.55 -11.14
CA TRP A 23 5.36 3.97 -12.26
C TRP A 23 5.30 3.01 -13.46
N GLY A 24 5.14 1.71 -13.24
CA GLY A 24 4.99 0.75 -14.34
C GLY A 24 3.75 1.04 -15.20
N VAL A 25 2.64 1.38 -14.55
CA VAL A 25 1.42 1.81 -15.24
C VAL A 25 1.66 3.14 -15.97
N LEU A 26 2.22 4.14 -15.30
CA LEU A 26 2.51 5.43 -15.94
C LEU A 26 3.43 5.29 -17.14
N ALA A 27 4.53 4.55 -17.01
CA ALA A 27 5.49 4.32 -18.08
C ALA A 27 4.87 3.64 -19.31
N SER A 28 3.84 2.81 -19.12
CA SER A 28 3.09 2.19 -20.22
C SER A 28 2.19 3.16 -21.00
N LEU A 29 1.85 4.30 -20.40
CA LEU A 29 1.03 5.36 -20.99
C LEU A 29 1.87 6.46 -21.65
N LEU A 30 3.20 6.45 -21.46
CA LEU A 30 4.09 7.45 -22.04
C LEU A 30 4.34 7.18 -23.53
N SER A 31 4.28 8.25 -24.31
CA SER A 31 4.56 8.25 -25.74
C SER A 31 5.39 9.48 -26.11
N PRO A 32 5.93 9.57 -27.35
CA PRO A 32 6.63 10.78 -27.80
C PRO A 32 5.78 12.06 -27.71
N THR A 33 4.44 11.92 -27.68
CA THR A 33 3.48 13.03 -27.63
C THR A 33 2.72 13.11 -26.30
N THR A 34 3.06 12.27 -25.32
CA THR A 34 2.36 12.23 -24.02
C THR A 34 3.38 12.36 -22.90
N THR A 35 3.34 13.49 -22.22
CA THR A 35 4.18 13.78 -21.06
C THR A 35 3.76 12.96 -19.85
N ILE A 36 4.64 12.89 -18.85
CA ILE A 36 4.37 12.20 -17.58
C ILE A 36 3.16 12.80 -16.85
N VAL A 37 2.99 14.12 -16.92
CA VAL A 37 1.87 14.82 -16.28
C VAL A 37 0.55 14.49 -17.00
N GLU A 38 0.54 14.49 -18.33
CA GLU A 38 -0.66 14.13 -19.11
C GLU A 38 -1.05 12.67 -18.91
N ALA A 39 -0.08 11.76 -18.90
CA ALA A 39 -0.31 10.35 -18.62
C ALA A 39 -0.90 10.13 -17.22
N ALA A 40 -0.37 10.81 -16.20
CA ALA A 40 -0.90 10.75 -14.84
C ALA A 40 -2.32 11.33 -14.76
N HIS A 41 -2.57 12.47 -15.40
CA HIS A 41 -3.88 13.11 -15.44
C HIS A 41 -4.91 12.19 -16.10
N HIS A 42 -4.64 11.68 -17.30
CA HIS A 42 -5.56 10.76 -18.00
C HIS A 42 -5.83 9.51 -17.17
N HIS A 43 -4.79 8.89 -16.60
CA HIS A 43 -4.97 7.70 -15.77
C HIS A 43 -5.89 7.92 -14.57
N ILE A 44 -5.74 9.05 -13.88
CA ILE A 44 -6.58 9.40 -12.72
C ILE A 44 -8.00 9.72 -13.19
N MET A 45 -8.13 10.56 -14.21
CA MET A 45 -9.43 10.99 -14.73
C MET A 45 -10.26 9.83 -15.27
N ASP A 46 -9.66 8.90 -16.01
CA ASP A 46 -10.35 7.72 -16.53
C ASP A 46 -10.93 6.87 -15.39
N ARG A 47 -10.18 6.71 -14.29
CA ARG A 47 -10.65 5.97 -13.11
C ARG A 47 -11.76 6.72 -12.38
N LEU A 48 -11.64 8.03 -12.21
CA LEU A 48 -12.66 8.86 -11.58
C LEU A 48 -13.97 8.85 -12.39
N LEU A 49 -13.88 9.03 -13.71
CA LEU A 49 -15.03 8.99 -14.61
C LEU A 49 -15.70 7.61 -14.61
N LYS A 50 -14.93 6.54 -14.54
CA LYS A 50 -15.45 5.18 -14.41
C LYS A 50 -16.21 4.99 -13.10
N VAL A 51 -15.65 5.43 -11.98
CA VAL A 51 -16.29 5.36 -10.65
C VAL A 51 -17.58 6.20 -10.63
N ALA A 52 -17.53 7.44 -11.12
CA ALA A 52 -18.70 8.32 -11.20
C ALA A 52 -19.79 7.75 -12.13
N SER A 53 -19.40 7.05 -13.20
CA SER A 53 -20.34 6.35 -14.09
C SER A 53 -21.01 5.18 -13.37
N TRP A 54 -20.26 4.38 -12.61
CA TRP A 54 -20.80 3.28 -11.82
C TRP A 54 -21.75 3.74 -10.72
N GLU A 55 -21.44 4.85 -10.05
CA GLU A 55 -22.33 5.43 -9.04
C GLU A 55 -23.64 5.92 -9.67
N ARG A 56 -23.57 6.67 -10.78
CA ARG A 56 -24.78 7.13 -11.50
C ARG A 56 -25.65 5.99 -12.01
N GLN A 57 -25.06 4.84 -12.34
CA GLN A 57 -25.77 3.64 -12.74
C GLN A 57 -26.29 2.82 -11.55
N GLY A 58 -26.07 3.26 -10.31
CA GLY A 58 -26.45 2.55 -9.10
C GLY A 58 -25.63 1.28 -8.83
N LYS A 59 -24.55 1.02 -9.58
CA LYS A 59 -23.70 -0.17 -9.43
C LYS A 59 -22.89 -0.15 -8.15
N ILE A 60 -22.54 1.04 -7.67
CA ILE A 60 -21.80 1.27 -6.43
C ILE A 60 -22.46 2.40 -5.65
N SER A 61 -22.28 2.36 -4.33
CA SER A 61 -22.64 3.43 -3.42
C SER A 61 -21.53 3.61 -2.39
N PHE A 62 -21.29 4.86 -2.01
CA PHE A 62 -20.27 5.24 -1.05
C PHE A 62 -20.91 5.74 0.23
N HIS A 63 -20.42 5.25 1.36
CA HIS A 63 -20.79 5.72 2.68
C HIS A 63 -19.52 6.05 3.45
N LEU A 64 -19.36 7.32 3.83
CA LEU A 64 -18.27 7.74 4.69
C LEU A 64 -18.74 7.77 6.14
N VAL A 65 -18.02 7.08 7.00
CA VAL A 65 -18.25 7.07 8.45
C VAL A 65 -16.96 7.50 9.13
N CYS A 66 -17.02 8.60 9.89
CA CYS A 66 -15.90 9.08 10.69
C CYS A 66 -16.09 8.58 12.13
N ASN A 67 -15.38 7.51 12.51
CA ASN A 67 -15.40 6.97 13.86
C ASN A 67 -14.19 6.05 14.08
N ARG A 68 -13.81 5.88 15.34
CA ARG A 68 -12.84 4.88 15.77
C ARG A 68 -13.28 3.48 15.32
N VAL A 69 -12.42 2.77 14.60
CA VAL A 69 -12.75 1.44 14.06
C VAL A 69 -12.94 0.43 15.19
N GLU A 70 -12.28 0.59 16.34
CA GLU A 70 -12.51 -0.28 17.51
C GLU A 70 -13.97 -0.24 17.97
N ASN A 71 -14.60 0.94 17.90
CA ASN A 71 -16.00 1.15 18.28
C ASN A 71 -16.99 0.69 17.19
N MET A 72 -16.51 0.41 15.99
CA MET A 72 -17.34 0.11 14.82
C MET A 72 -17.29 -1.35 14.41
N SER A 73 -16.50 -2.19 15.10
CA SER A 73 -16.32 -3.61 14.76
C SER A 73 -17.64 -4.37 14.60
N GLN A 74 -18.57 -4.23 15.54
CA GLN A 74 -19.91 -4.85 15.46
C GLN A 74 -20.75 -4.30 14.31
N PHE A 75 -20.68 -3.00 14.05
CA PHE A 75 -21.39 -2.39 12.92
C PHE A 75 -20.82 -2.90 11.60
N ILE A 76 -19.50 -2.95 11.44
CA ILE A 76 -18.83 -3.47 10.24
C ILE A 76 -19.20 -4.94 10.04
N ALA A 77 -19.08 -5.75 11.09
CA ALA A 77 -19.50 -7.15 11.08
C ALA A 77 -20.96 -7.31 10.63
N SER A 78 -21.89 -6.48 11.13
CA SER A 78 -23.30 -6.56 10.75
C SER A 78 -23.56 -6.38 9.25
N LYS A 79 -22.62 -5.76 8.52
CA LYS A 79 -22.68 -5.59 7.06
C LYS A 79 -22.12 -6.78 6.28
N LYS A 80 -21.53 -7.76 6.96
CA LYS A 80 -20.99 -9.00 6.37
C LYS A 80 -20.00 -8.70 5.23
N PRO A 81 -18.89 -8.01 5.52
CA PRO A 81 -17.93 -7.62 4.49
C PRO A 81 -17.41 -8.85 3.75
N ARG A 82 -17.34 -8.79 2.41
CA ARG A 82 -16.62 -9.81 1.62
C ARG A 82 -15.15 -9.43 1.47
N THR A 83 -14.89 -8.13 1.40
CA THR A 83 -13.53 -7.60 1.33
C THR A 83 -13.33 -6.46 2.32
N MET A 84 -12.14 -6.42 2.91
CA MET A 84 -11.72 -5.34 3.81
C MET A 84 -10.33 -4.86 3.43
N SER A 85 -10.17 -3.55 3.24
CA SER A 85 -8.91 -2.91 2.94
C SER A 85 -8.44 -2.07 4.13
N TRP A 86 -7.22 -2.31 4.59
CA TRP A 86 -6.60 -1.70 5.76
C TRP A 86 -5.44 -0.80 5.32
N SER A 87 -5.69 0.50 5.30
CA SER A 87 -4.75 1.50 4.80
C SER A 87 -3.89 2.06 5.92
N ASN A 88 -2.64 1.60 6.03
CA ASN A 88 -1.68 1.92 7.08
C ASN A 88 -2.13 1.62 8.52
N VAL A 89 -3.32 1.06 8.75
CA VAL A 89 -3.79 0.66 10.08
C VAL A 89 -2.80 -0.25 10.82
N PRO A 90 -2.18 -1.27 10.17
CA PRO A 90 -1.23 -2.16 10.82
C PRO A 90 0.02 -1.45 11.39
N ASP A 91 0.33 -0.24 10.93
CA ASP A 91 1.52 0.52 11.37
C ASP A 91 1.32 1.26 12.69
N TYR A 92 0.07 1.38 13.17
CA TYR A 92 -0.29 2.22 14.32
C TYR A 92 -1.03 1.45 15.41
N MET A 93 -1.04 0.12 15.33
CA MET A 93 -1.66 -0.76 16.30
C MET A 93 -0.69 -1.87 16.68
N GLU A 94 -0.77 -2.33 17.93
CA GLU A 94 -0.14 -3.58 18.33
C GLU A 94 -0.68 -4.73 17.47
N TYR A 95 0.18 -5.69 17.12
CA TYR A 95 -0.18 -6.75 16.19
C TYR A 95 -1.36 -7.58 16.70
N GLU A 96 -1.37 -7.88 17.99
CA GLU A 96 -2.44 -8.62 18.66
C GLU A 96 -3.79 -7.89 18.57
N ASP A 97 -3.79 -6.57 18.81
CA ASP A 97 -4.98 -5.74 18.79
C ASP A 97 -5.51 -5.58 17.37
N PHE A 98 -4.60 -5.37 16.39
CA PHE A 98 -4.96 -5.30 14.99
C PHE A 98 -5.64 -6.60 14.51
N HIS A 99 -5.02 -7.76 14.79
CA HIS A 99 -5.58 -9.03 14.37
C HIS A 99 -6.92 -9.33 15.07
N SER A 100 -7.05 -9.01 16.36
CA SER A 100 -8.30 -9.15 17.10
C SER A 100 -9.42 -8.29 16.52
N LEU A 101 -9.11 -7.02 16.24
CA LEU A 101 -10.05 -6.08 15.63
C LEU A 101 -10.47 -6.55 14.23
N ALA A 102 -9.50 -6.91 13.40
CA ALA A 102 -9.77 -7.33 12.03
C ALA A 102 -10.67 -8.58 12.00
N ARG A 103 -10.47 -9.54 12.91
CA ARG A 103 -11.36 -10.69 13.10
C ARG A 103 -12.75 -10.28 13.58
N ALA A 104 -12.84 -9.38 14.54
CA ALA A 104 -14.12 -8.90 15.08
C ALA A 104 -14.98 -8.21 14.00
N CYS A 105 -14.36 -7.60 13.00
CA CYS A 105 -15.05 -7.03 11.84
C CYS A 105 -15.51 -8.08 10.81
N SER A 106 -14.95 -9.29 10.82
CA SER A 106 -15.07 -10.29 9.76
C SER A 106 -15.66 -11.63 10.23
N VAL A 107 -16.51 -11.62 11.27
CA VAL A 107 -17.01 -12.83 11.96
C VAL A 107 -17.94 -13.73 11.16
N HIS A 108 -18.35 -13.35 9.94
CA HIS A 108 -19.37 -14.05 9.16
C HIS A 108 -18.81 -14.93 8.03
N ASP A 109 -17.54 -15.31 8.14
CA ASP A 109 -16.76 -16.12 7.19
C ASP A 109 -16.61 -15.49 5.78
N ASN A 110 -15.69 -16.01 4.98
CA ASN A 110 -15.38 -15.59 3.61
C ASN A 110 -15.01 -14.11 3.44
N THR A 111 -14.36 -13.51 4.44
CA THR A 111 -13.80 -12.16 4.31
C THR A 111 -12.36 -12.24 3.84
N ARG A 112 -12.06 -11.57 2.74
CA ARG A 112 -10.70 -11.35 2.25
C ARG A 112 -10.20 -9.99 2.70
N HIS A 113 -9.06 -9.98 3.37
CA HIS A 113 -8.44 -8.77 3.87
C HIS A 113 -7.28 -8.38 2.97
N PHE A 114 -7.21 -7.10 2.65
CA PHE A 114 -6.12 -6.45 1.95
C PHE A 114 -5.55 -5.40 2.88
N GLY A 115 -4.25 -5.26 2.91
CA GLY A 115 -3.63 -4.30 3.81
C GLY A 115 -2.25 -3.96 3.33
N TYR A 116 -1.71 -2.89 3.89
CA TYR A 116 -0.32 -2.58 3.67
C TYR A 116 0.30 -1.91 4.88
N SER A 117 1.60 -2.10 5.00
CA SER A 117 2.47 -1.44 5.96
C SER A 117 3.50 -0.62 5.20
N MET A 118 3.71 0.62 5.65
CA MET A 118 4.81 1.48 5.22
C MET A 118 5.91 1.57 6.30
N ASN A 119 5.56 1.28 7.57
CA ASN A 119 6.47 1.41 8.70
C ASN A 119 7.19 0.11 9.10
N TRP A 120 6.91 -1.03 8.47
CA TRP A 120 7.58 -2.30 8.79
C TRP A 120 9.12 -2.23 8.80
N VAL A 121 9.69 -1.29 8.04
CA VAL A 121 11.14 -1.05 7.97
C VAL A 121 11.72 -0.52 9.28
N MET A 122 10.89 0.03 10.16
CA MET A 122 11.29 0.49 11.49
C MET A 122 11.45 -0.67 12.48
N ASP A 123 10.80 -1.80 12.22
CA ASP A 123 10.78 -2.97 13.10
C ASP A 123 11.88 -3.98 12.77
N VAL A 124 12.67 -3.73 11.71
CA VAL A 124 13.65 -4.70 11.21
C VAL A 124 15.05 -4.10 11.18
N PHE A 125 15.98 -4.70 11.94
CA PHE A 125 17.39 -4.33 11.86
C PHE A 125 18.03 -4.79 10.55
N GLY A 126 18.88 -3.95 9.97
CA GLY A 126 19.65 -4.22 8.76
C GLY A 126 18.93 -3.84 7.46
N VAL A 127 17.76 -3.23 7.54
CA VAL A 127 17.04 -2.70 6.36
C VAL A 127 17.34 -1.23 6.10
N ASN A 128 18.01 -0.57 7.03
CA ASN A 128 18.47 0.81 6.92
C ASN A 128 20.00 0.84 6.85
N ILE A 129 20.56 1.65 5.95
CA ILE A 129 22.01 1.83 5.85
C ILE A 129 22.64 2.37 7.15
N LEU A 130 21.84 3.06 7.97
CA LEU A 130 22.27 3.59 9.27
C LEU A 130 22.53 2.48 10.31
N ASP A 131 21.97 1.29 10.13
CA ASP A 131 22.20 0.12 11.00
C ASP A 131 23.67 -0.35 10.96
N TYR A 132 24.39 0.00 9.90
CA TYR A 132 25.78 -0.38 9.67
C TYR A 132 26.73 0.72 10.15
N SER A 133 26.80 0.96 11.46
CA SER A 133 27.60 2.04 12.04
C SER A 133 29.09 1.68 12.28
N GLY A 134 29.91 2.68 12.61
CA GLY A 134 31.33 2.51 12.95
C GLY A 134 32.27 2.26 11.74
N PRO A 135 33.57 2.05 12.00
CA PRO A 135 34.59 1.91 10.94
C PRO A 135 34.38 0.70 10.01
N LYS A 136 34.02 -0.46 10.57
CA LYS A 136 33.67 -1.66 9.77
C LYS A 136 32.38 -1.44 8.97
N GLY A 137 31.42 -0.72 9.55
CA GLY A 137 30.18 -0.33 8.88
C GLY A 137 30.42 0.60 7.69
N ALA A 138 31.41 1.49 7.74
CA ALA A 138 31.71 2.40 6.62
C ALA A 138 32.01 1.65 5.31
N ILE A 139 32.80 0.57 5.39
CA ILE A 139 33.10 -0.29 4.23
C ILE A 139 31.83 -0.99 3.73
N ALA A 140 30.99 -1.48 4.64
CA ALA A 140 29.72 -2.11 4.29
C ALA A 140 28.75 -1.13 3.60
N ARG A 141 28.58 0.08 4.15
CA ARG A 141 27.74 1.15 3.58
C ARG A 141 28.15 1.50 2.15
N GLY A 142 29.45 1.64 1.88
CA GLY A 142 29.96 1.88 0.52
C GLY A 142 29.54 0.77 -0.45
N ARG A 143 29.81 -0.50 -0.07
CA ARG A 143 29.41 -1.66 -0.90
C ARG A 143 27.90 -1.77 -1.12
N ILE A 144 27.10 -1.43 -0.11
CA ILE A 144 25.63 -1.43 -0.22
C ILE A 144 25.19 -0.37 -1.22
N ILE A 145 25.70 0.86 -1.13
CA ILE A 145 25.35 1.94 -2.06
C ILE A 145 25.73 1.58 -3.50
N ASP A 146 26.97 1.11 -3.70
CA ASP A 146 27.46 0.74 -5.03
C ASP A 146 26.65 -0.42 -5.63
N GLY A 147 26.40 -1.46 -4.83
CA GLY A 147 25.58 -2.60 -5.22
C GLY A 147 24.13 -2.21 -5.53
N SER A 148 23.57 -1.28 -4.77
CA SER A 148 22.24 -0.73 -5.03
C SER A 148 22.17 0.03 -6.34
N ASN A 149 23.10 0.96 -6.59
CA ASN A 149 23.15 1.71 -7.84
C ASN A 149 23.20 0.78 -9.06
N GLN A 150 24.07 -0.24 -9.01
CA GLN A 150 24.18 -1.23 -10.09
C GLN A 150 22.89 -2.03 -10.30
N LYS A 151 22.21 -2.44 -9.23
CA LYS A 151 20.94 -3.19 -9.33
C LYS A 151 19.82 -2.33 -9.90
N PHE A 152 19.70 -1.08 -9.47
CA PHE A 152 18.71 -0.13 -10.00
C PHE A 152 18.95 0.18 -11.47
N GLU A 153 20.21 0.42 -11.85
CA GLU A 153 20.57 0.67 -13.24
C GLU A 153 20.16 -0.51 -14.14
N LYS A 154 20.46 -1.75 -13.71
CA LYS A 154 20.04 -2.96 -14.41
C LYS A 154 18.52 -3.09 -14.49
N LEU A 155 17.80 -2.86 -13.38
CA LEU A 155 16.34 -2.92 -13.33
C LEU A 155 15.71 -1.92 -14.32
N PHE A 156 16.20 -0.68 -14.32
CA PHE A 156 15.65 0.38 -15.16
C PHE A 156 15.88 0.09 -16.64
N LYS A 157 17.10 -0.29 -17.00
CA LYS A 157 17.44 -0.73 -18.36
C LYS A 157 16.59 -1.91 -18.81
N SER A 158 16.37 -2.89 -17.94
CA SER A 158 15.55 -4.07 -18.27
C SER A 158 14.07 -3.74 -18.55
N ARG A 159 13.58 -2.62 -18.01
CA ARG A 159 12.21 -2.13 -18.22
C ARG A 159 12.13 -1.01 -19.27
N GLY A 160 13.25 -0.65 -19.88
CA GLY A 160 13.34 0.47 -20.81
C GLY A 160 12.98 1.81 -20.16
N TRP A 161 13.17 1.97 -18.85
CA TRP A 161 12.79 3.18 -18.12
C TRP A 161 13.83 4.31 -18.22
N GLU A 162 15.03 4.00 -18.65
CA GLU A 162 16.13 4.94 -18.93
C GLU A 162 15.79 5.98 -20.00
N LYS A 163 14.78 5.70 -20.85
CA LYS A 163 14.27 6.68 -21.83
C LYS A 163 13.46 7.81 -21.20
N TYR A 164 12.97 7.61 -19.98
CA TYR A 164 12.11 8.57 -19.26
C TYR A 164 12.76 9.11 -18.00
N LEU A 165 13.72 8.38 -17.41
CA LEU A 165 14.34 8.70 -16.13
C LEU A 165 15.86 8.73 -16.26
N ARG A 166 16.50 9.70 -15.58
CA ARG A 166 17.96 9.79 -15.53
C ARG A 166 18.56 8.64 -14.72
N LEU A 167 19.66 8.08 -15.23
CA LEU A 167 20.48 7.07 -14.54
C LEU A 167 21.89 7.60 -14.19
N PRO A 168 22.46 7.25 -13.02
CA PRO A 168 21.74 6.68 -11.87
C PRO A 168 20.69 7.68 -11.37
N ILE A 169 19.62 7.17 -10.72
CA ILE A 169 18.57 8.05 -10.19
C ILE A 169 19.24 9.01 -9.20
N PRO A 170 19.12 10.34 -9.38
CA PRO A 170 19.66 11.30 -8.44
C PRO A 170 18.80 11.28 -7.17
N ASN A 171 19.07 10.30 -6.30
CA ASN A 171 18.35 10.08 -5.06
C ASN A 171 19.35 10.04 -3.90
N ASN A 172 18.85 10.30 -2.69
CA ASN A 172 19.64 10.16 -1.47
C ASN A 172 20.19 8.71 -1.38
N PRO A 173 21.49 8.51 -1.11
CA PRO A 173 22.08 7.19 -0.91
C PRO A 173 21.34 6.33 0.13
N ILE A 174 20.70 6.95 1.13
CA ILE A 174 19.85 6.27 2.11
C ILE A 174 18.65 5.59 1.43
N ASN A 175 18.02 6.23 0.45
CA ASN A 175 16.83 5.70 -0.22
C ASN A 175 17.18 4.54 -1.16
N ILE A 176 18.30 4.64 -1.89
CA ILE A 176 18.72 3.62 -2.86
C ILE A 176 19.30 2.37 -2.19
N SER A 177 20.04 2.54 -1.09
CA SER A 177 20.59 1.43 -0.28
C SER A 177 19.48 0.59 0.35
N SER A 178 18.57 1.28 1.01
CA SER A 178 17.32 0.81 1.59
C SER A 178 16.53 -0.16 0.69
N SER A 179 16.34 0.16 -0.60
CA SER A 179 15.57 -0.71 -1.51
C SER A 179 16.22 -2.07 -1.76
N VAL A 180 17.54 -2.21 -1.63
CA VAL A 180 18.21 -3.52 -1.77
C VAL A 180 18.28 -4.27 -0.45
N LEU A 181 18.57 -3.57 0.64
CA LEU A 181 18.65 -4.16 1.98
C LEU A 181 17.34 -4.83 2.41
N ARG A 182 16.22 -4.33 1.91
CA ARG A 182 14.88 -4.84 2.20
C ARG A 182 14.51 -6.13 1.47
N LEU A 183 15.19 -6.44 0.38
CA LEU A 183 14.87 -7.62 -0.41
C LEU A 183 15.07 -8.87 0.45
N GLY A 184 13.97 -9.57 0.72
CA GLY A 184 13.94 -10.76 1.59
C GLY A 184 13.48 -10.47 3.02
N GLN A 185 13.81 -9.30 3.57
CA GLN A 185 13.43 -8.92 4.94
C GLN A 185 11.93 -8.59 5.07
N CYS A 186 11.32 -8.01 4.03
CA CYS A 186 9.88 -7.74 4.03
C CYS A 186 9.03 -9.01 4.24
N LYS A 187 9.44 -10.14 3.64
CA LYS A 187 8.75 -11.42 3.80
C LYS A 187 8.91 -11.98 5.21
N MET A 188 10.06 -11.76 5.84
CA MET A 188 10.31 -12.19 7.22
C MET A 188 9.45 -11.39 8.20
N TRP A 189 9.39 -10.06 8.03
CA TRP A 189 8.51 -9.21 8.81
C TRP A 189 7.04 -9.60 8.64
N ALA A 190 6.55 -9.79 7.40
CA ALA A 190 5.17 -10.20 7.18
C ALA A 190 4.85 -11.55 7.85
N ARG A 191 5.77 -12.52 7.78
CA ARG A 191 5.60 -13.80 8.51
C ARG A 191 5.53 -13.60 10.01
N HIS A 192 6.34 -12.70 10.57
CA HIS A 192 6.31 -12.40 11.99
C HIS A 192 4.98 -11.75 12.40
N PHE A 193 4.55 -10.72 11.68
CA PHE A 193 3.26 -10.07 11.85
C PHE A 193 2.10 -11.07 11.84
N PHE A 194 1.98 -11.88 10.79
CA PHE A 194 0.89 -12.86 10.67
C PHE A 194 1.00 -14.05 11.62
N LYS A 195 2.18 -14.34 12.19
CA LYS A 195 2.31 -15.36 13.23
C LYS A 195 1.51 -15.00 14.47
N THR A 196 1.43 -13.71 14.82
CA THR A 196 0.56 -13.24 15.90
C THR A 196 -0.90 -13.55 15.59
N GLY A 197 -1.37 -13.24 14.39
CA GLY A 197 -2.71 -13.60 13.93
C GLY A 197 -2.97 -15.11 14.01
N GLN A 198 -2.00 -15.95 13.64
CA GLN A 198 -2.09 -17.41 13.71
C GLN A 198 -2.16 -17.96 15.13
N HIS A 199 -1.51 -17.31 16.11
CA HIS A 199 -1.63 -17.71 17.51
C HIS A 199 -3.03 -17.45 18.08
N GLN A 200 -3.75 -16.46 17.54
CA GLN A 200 -5.13 -16.13 17.96
C GLN A 200 -6.21 -17.01 17.27
N GLY A 201 -5.84 -17.79 16.26
CA GLY A 201 -6.78 -18.64 15.51
C GLY A 201 -6.38 -18.80 14.04
N TYR A 202 -7.27 -19.34 13.20
CA TYR A 202 -6.97 -19.53 11.78
C TYR A 202 -6.61 -18.19 11.11
N CYS A 203 -5.46 -18.14 10.44
CA CYS A 203 -5.02 -16.98 9.67
C CYS A 203 -4.11 -17.46 8.54
N GLN A 204 -4.55 -17.22 7.30
CA GLN A 204 -3.83 -17.62 6.10
C GLN A 204 -3.46 -16.40 5.28
N VAL A 205 -2.16 -16.21 5.07
CA VAL A 205 -1.65 -15.24 4.10
C VAL A 205 -1.79 -15.83 2.71
N LEU A 206 -2.53 -15.13 1.85
CA LEU A 206 -2.77 -15.50 0.45
C LEU A 206 -1.68 -14.94 -0.45
N GLU A 207 -1.31 -13.67 -0.25
CA GLU A 207 -0.28 -12.99 -1.02
C GLU A 207 0.49 -11.99 -0.17
N THR A 208 1.77 -11.79 -0.50
CA THR A 208 2.56 -10.67 0.00
C THR A 208 3.33 -10.06 -1.16
N LYS A 209 3.11 -8.77 -1.40
CA LYS A 209 3.67 -8.04 -2.54
C LYS A 209 4.34 -6.77 -2.05
N TYR A 210 5.63 -6.66 -2.34
CA TYR A 210 6.37 -5.42 -2.15
C TYR A 210 6.10 -4.49 -3.33
N ASP A 211 5.63 -3.26 -3.06
CA ASP A 211 5.55 -2.26 -4.11
C ASP A 211 6.89 -1.53 -4.23
N PHE A 212 7.42 -1.55 -5.44
CA PHE A 212 8.58 -0.76 -5.79
C PHE A 212 8.03 0.62 -6.13
N GLY A 213 7.91 1.47 -5.10
CA GLY A 213 7.36 2.81 -5.22
C GLY A 213 7.91 3.59 -6.42
N THR A 214 7.19 4.63 -6.82
CA THR A 214 7.60 5.44 -7.97
C THR A 214 9.00 6.05 -7.74
N PRO A 215 9.89 6.04 -8.75
CA PRO A 215 11.15 6.78 -8.65
C PRO A 215 10.95 8.30 -8.61
N LEU A 216 9.72 8.77 -8.84
CA LEU A 216 9.32 10.17 -8.77
C LEU A 216 8.82 10.58 -7.38
N SER A 217 8.76 9.67 -6.41
CA SER A 217 8.41 10.01 -5.03
C SER A 217 9.36 9.35 -4.03
N PRO A 218 9.83 10.08 -3.00
CA PRO A 218 10.50 9.46 -1.87
C PRO A 218 9.50 8.66 -1.00
N ALA A 219 8.21 9.03 -1.03
CA ALA A 219 7.14 8.36 -0.28
C ALA A 219 6.63 7.14 -1.06
N GLY A 220 6.56 5.97 -0.41
CA GLY A 220 6.04 4.73 -0.99
C GLY A 220 7.08 3.71 -1.43
N ALA A 221 8.38 4.00 -1.28
CA ALA A 221 9.42 3.00 -1.50
C ALA A 221 9.39 1.84 -0.49
N TYR A 222 8.55 1.93 0.56
CA TYR A 222 8.53 1.01 1.70
C TYR A 222 7.22 0.23 1.81
N THR A 223 6.33 0.34 0.83
CA THR A 223 5.00 -0.25 0.96
C THR A 223 5.05 -1.76 0.76
N LEU A 224 4.68 -2.50 1.80
CA LEU A 224 4.47 -3.94 1.76
C LEU A 224 2.98 -4.23 1.82
N HIS A 225 2.42 -4.71 0.71
CA HIS A 225 1.04 -5.15 0.62
C HIS A 225 0.93 -6.61 1.02
N PHE A 226 -0.19 -6.94 1.63
CA PHE A 226 -0.53 -8.31 1.98
C PHE A 226 -2.03 -8.54 1.85
N ASP A 227 -2.32 -9.79 1.54
CA ASP A 227 -3.65 -10.32 1.33
C ASP A 227 -3.79 -11.57 2.20
N TRP A 228 -4.85 -11.65 2.98
CA TRP A 228 -5.04 -12.72 3.94
C TRP A 228 -6.52 -12.98 4.24
N THR A 229 -6.78 -14.08 4.92
CA THR A 229 -8.10 -14.40 5.46
C THR A 229 -7.97 -15.01 6.86
N TYR A 230 -8.99 -14.81 7.68
CA TYR A 230 -9.16 -15.45 8.99
C TYR A 230 -10.07 -16.67 8.94
N ASP A 231 -10.59 -17.00 7.75
CA ASP A 231 -11.59 -18.03 7.57
C ASP A 231 -10.94 -19.27 6.94
N PRO A 232 -11.20 -20.48 7.47
CA PRO A 232 -10.78 -21.71 6.83
C PRO A 232 -11.31 -21.79 5.38
N PRO A 233 -10.61 -22.45 4.46
CA PRO A 233 -11.08 -22.54 3.09
C PRO A 233 -12.32 -23.47 3.03
N VAL A 234 -13.48 -22.95 2.61
CA VAL A 234 -14.33 -23.42 1.48
C VAL A 234 -15.68 -22.66 1.43
N LYS A 235 -15.92 -21.91 0.35
CA LYS A 235 -17.01 -22.10 -0.63
C LYS A 235 -16.71 -21.26 -1.88
N LYS A 236 -17.20 -21.74 -3.03
CA LYS A 236 -17.04 -21.15 -4.38
C LYS A 236 -17.29 -19.64 -4.38
N GLU A 237 -16.55 -18.96 -5.25
CA GLU A 237 -16.67 -17.55 -5.60
C GLU A 237 -18.14 -17.13 -5.78
N ASP A 238 -18.67 -16.42 -4.79
CA ASP A 238 -19.82 -15.53 -4.97
C ASP A 238 -19.30 -14.15 -5.42
N PRO A 239 -20.07 -13.40 -6.21
CA PRO A 239 -19.70 -12.06 -6.64
C PRO A 239 -19.43 -11.10 -5.46
N LEU A 240 -18.60 -10.09 -5.71
CA LEU A 240 -18.14 -9.10 -4.72
C LEU A 240 -19.26 -8.09 -4.39
N ASP A 241 -19.99 -8.33 -3.30
CA ASP A 241 -21.16 -7.50 -2.92
C ASP A 241 -20.86 -6.35 -1.93
N THR A 242 -19.83 -6.46 -1.09
CA THR A 242 -19.56 -5.42 -0.07
C THR A 242 -18.07 -5.32 0.27
N CYS A 243 -17.52 -4.11 0.13
CA CYS A 243 -16.13 -3.77 0.41
C CYS A 243 -16.02 -2.67 1.46
N PHE A 244 -15.12 -2.84 2.42
CA PHE A 244 -14.77 -1.80 3.38
C PHE A 244 -13.35 -1.31 3.15
N PHE A 245 -13.15 -0.01 3.27
CA PHE A 245 -11.85 0.67 3.26
C PHE A 245 -11.69 1.39 4.60
N ILE A 246 -10.76 0.92 5.41
CA ILE A 246 -10.44 1.49 6.72
C ILE A 246 -9.16 2.31 6.56
N LEU A 247 -9.25 3.60 6.88
CA LEU A 247 -8.19 4.58 6.69
C LEU A 247 -7.81 5.19 8.03
N LEU A 248 -6.51 5.40 8.27
CA LEU A 248 -6.01 6.23 9.36
C LEU A 248 -5.30 7.48 8.81
N PRO A 249 -5.93 8.67 8.79
CA PRO A 249 -5.25 9.94 8.75
C PRO A 249 -4.90 10.36 10.19
N TRP A 250 -3.61 10.48 10.47
CA TRP A 250 -3.05 11.36 11.50
C TRP A 250 -3.86 11.47 12.81
N GLY A 251 -4.05 10.35 13.50
CA GLY A 251 -4.60 10.31 14.86
C GLY A 251 -6.12 10.11 14.97
N THR A 252 -6.87 10.05 13.87
CA THR A 252 -8.30 9.67 13.89
C THR A 252 -8.54 8.54 12.88
N GLN A 253 -9.30 7.52 13.26
CA GLN A 253 -9.60 6.40 12.37
C GLN A 253 -10.86 6.72 11.57
N TYR A 254 -10.87 6.43 10.27
CA TYR A 254 -12.00 6.66 9.37
C TYR A 254 -12.37 5.36 8.67
N LEU A 255 -13.65 5.19 8.42
CA LEU A 255 -14.23 4.04 7.73
C LEU A 255 -14.93 4.54 6.47
N MET A 256 -14.43 4.17 5.30
CA MET A 256 -15.12 4.34 4.03
C MET A 256 -15.72 2.98 3.63
N MET A 257 -17.03 2.93 3.50
CA MET A 257 -17.77 1.71 3.12
C MET A 257 -18.22 1.84 1.66
N GLN A 258 -17.83 0.89 0.83
CA GLN A 258 -18.28 0.77 -0.56
C GLN A 258 -19.22 -0.43 -0.67
N LYS A 259 -20.49 -0.17 -0.98
CA LYS A 259 -21.47 -1.23 -1.23
C LYS A 259 -21.78 -1.27 -2.73
N SER A 260 -21.57 -2.41 -3.37
CA SER A 260 -22.15 -2.64 -4.70
C SER A 260 -23.60 -3.05 -4.51
N ASN A 261 -24.51 -2.42 -5.25
CA ASN A 261 -25.88 -2.91 -5.31
C ASN A 261 -25.96 -3.82 -6.53
N GLU A 262 -25.92 -5.13 -6.32
CA GLU A 262 -26.44 -6.06 -7.32
C GLU A 262 -27.97 -5.97 -7.31
N THR A 263 -28.53 -5.15 -8.18
CA THR A 263 -29.87 -5.45 -8.72
C THR A 263 -29.69 -6.46 -9.84
N ARG A 264 -30.15 -7.68 -9.56
CA ARG A 264 -30.27 -8.84 -10.46
C ARG A 264 -30.82 -8.49 -11.85
#